data_AF-A0A5K1JYK2-F1
#
_entry.id   AF-A0A5K1JYK2-F1
#
_cell.length_a   1.000
_cell.length_b   1.000
_cell.length_c   1.000
_cell.angle_alpha   90.00
_cell.angle_beta   90.00
_cell.angle_gamma   90.00
#
_symmetry.space_group_name_H-M   'P 1'
#
loop_
_entity.id
_entity.type
_entity.pdbx_description
1 polymer ?
#
loop_
_entity_poly.entity_id
_entity_poly.type
_entity_poly.pdbx_seq_one_letter_code
_entity_poly.pdbx_strand_id
1 'polypeptide(L)'
;TGSFKSVAKSWLACSSPTEPLAARAGPNDSSSEPGAQLERELKALARRADDAIAAITPLECPIVWARESNAFDCTVVFNFTTGEDLCSGTYFDNAIPVIDLQLAKQGFRLAAWLNVLFDGATNLP
;
A
#
# COMPACT_ATOMS: atom_id res chain seq x y z
N THR A 1 -22.86 -9.73 2.74
CA THR A 1 -23.57 -8.47 3.05
C THR A 1 -22.52 -7.44 3.47
N GLY A 2 -22.88 -6.18 3.73
CA GLY A 2 -21.91 -5.14 4.13
C GLY A 2 -21.60 -4.13 3.02
N SER A 3 -21.32 -2.89 3.43
CA SER A 3 -21.25 -1.70 2.59
C SER A 3 -20.19 -1.75 1.49
N PHE A 4 -19.18 -2.61 1.62
CA PHE A 4 -18.05 -2.71 0.70
C PHE A 4 -18.06 -3.96 -0.20
N LYS A 5 -19.11 -4.80 -0.13
CA LYS A 5 -19.16 -6.08 -0.85
C LYS A 5 -18.94 -5.93 -2.36
N SER A 6 -19.53 -4.91 -2.98
CA SER A 6 -19.45 -4.69 -4.43
C SER A 6 -18.07 -4.28 -4.93
N VAL A 7 -17.26 -3.65 -4.07
CA VAL A 7 -15.93 -3.11 -4.42
C VAL A 7 -14.78 -4.01 -3.94
N ALA A 8 -15.03 -4.88 -2.97
CA ALA A 8 -14.03 -5.77 -2.37
C ALA A 8 -13.20 -6.56 -3.39
N LYS A 9 -13.84 -7.11 -4.44
CA LYS A 9 -13.14 -7.88 -5.48
C LYS A 9 -12.02 -7.09 -6.16
N SER A 10 -12.20 -5.78 -6.34
CA SER A 10 -11.16 -4.92 -6.94
C SER A 10 -9.94 -4.76 -6.05
N TRP A 11 -10.09 -4.87 -4.73
CA TRP A 11 -9.00 -4.73 -3.76
C TRP A 11 -8.14 -5.98 -3.65
N LEU A 12 -8.69 -7.14 -4.00
CA LEU A 12 -8.03 -8.44 -3.99
C LEU A 12 -7.13 -8.68 -5.21
N ALA A 13 -7.25 -7.84 -6.25
CA ALA A 13 -6.46 -7.96 -7.48
C ALA A 13 -4.94 -7.87 -7.22
N CYS A 14 -4.53 -7.18 -6.15
CA CYS A 14 -3.17 -7.22 -5.64
C CYS A 14 -3.18 -7.70 -4.18
N SER A 15 -3.14 -9.02 -3.98
CA SER A 15 -3.04 -9.63 -2.65
C SER A 15 -2.09 -10.84 -2.61
N SER A 16 -1.22 -10.95 -3.61
CA SER A 16 -0.20 -11.99 -3.63
C SER A 16 0.91 -11.70 -2.61
N PRO A 17 1.20 -12.62 -1.67
CA PRO A 17 2.30 -12.50 -0.72
C PRO A 17 3.65 -12.91 -1.29
N THR A 18 3.68 -13.44 -2.51
CA THR A 18 4.89 -13.95 -3.14
C THR A 18 5.24 -13.22 -4.42
N GLU A 19 4.41 -12.26 -4.86
CA GLU A 19 4.69 -11.47 -6.05
C GLU A 19 5.86 -10.52 -5.77
N PRO A 20 7.04 -10.78 -6.37
CA PRO A 20 8.18 -9.93 -6.16
C PRO A 20 7.92 -8.59 -6.84
N LEU A 21 8.32 -7.50 -6.20
CA LEU A 21 8.43 -6.19 -6.82
C LEU A 21 9.41 -6.34 -7.98
N ALA A 22 8.91 -6.50 -9.20
CA ALA A 22 9.77 -6.59 -10.38
C ALA A 22 10.54 -5.28 -10.43
N ALA A 23 11.86 -5.34 -10.22
CA ALA A 23 12.73 -4.18 -10.40
C ALA A 23 12.41 -3.63 -11.80
N ARG A 24 11.72 -2.48 -11.87
CA ARG A 24 11.26 -1.92 -13.14
C ARG A 24 12.48 -1.71 -14.04
N ALA A 25 12.71 -2.64 -14.94
CA ALA A 25 13.78 -2.60 -15.92
C ALA A 25 13.19 -2.14 -17.26
N GLY A 26 13.24 -0.82 -17.47
CA GLY A 26 13.27 -0.11 -18.76
C GLY A 26 11.94 0.10 -19.50
N PRO A 27 11.89 0.97 -20.54
CA PRO A 27 12.90 1.87 -21.08
C PRO A 27 12.54 3.36 -20.88
N ASN A 28 13.54 4.22 -20.66
CA ASN A 28 13.45 5.67 -20.39
C ASN A 28 13.13 5.99 -18.91
N ASP A 29 14.14 6.01 -18.04
CA ASP A 29 13.95 6.55 -16.69
C ASP A 29 15.01 7.59 -16.36
N SER A 30 14.49 8.78 -16.10
CA SER A 30 15.12 10.09 -16.02
C SER A 30 15.99 10.22 -14.78
N SER A 31 17.24 10.62 -14.99
CA SER A 31 18.22 10.99 -13.97
C SER A 31 17.85 12.27 -13.18
N SER A 32 16.56 12.53 -12.93
CA SER A 32 16.05 13.75 -12.26
C SER A 32 14.67 13.59 -11.59
N GLU A 33 14.19 12.38 -11.30
CA GLU A 33 12.92 12.16 -10.57
C GLU A 33 13.11 12.22 -9.03
N PRO A 34 12.18 12.84 -8.27
CA PRO A 34 12.14 12.75 -6.82
C PRO A 34 12.05 11.28 -6.36
N GLY A 35 13.01 10.82 -5.57
CA GLY A 35 13.09 9.41 -5.13
C GLY A 35 14.18 8.58 -5.81
N ALA A 36 14.85 9.12 -6.84
CA ALA A 36 16.01 8.45 -7.44
C ALA A 36 17.15 8.22 -6.43
N GLN A 37 17.24 9.08 -5.40
CA GLN A 37 18.19 8.87 -4.30
C GLN A 37 17.78 7.72 -3.39
N LEU A 38 16.51 7.65 -3.01
CA LEU A 38 15.98 6.53 -2.22
C LEU A 38 16.12 5.21 -2.97
N GLU A 39 15.91 5.20 -4.29
CA GLU A 39 16.10 4.00 -5.11
C GLU A 39 17.58 3.57 -5.19
N ARG A 40 18.51 4.53 -5.29
CA ARG A 40 19.95 4.23 -5.22
C ARG A 40 20.36 3.70 -3.85
N GLU A 41 19.83 4.28 -2.78
CA GLU A 41 20.08 3.85 -1.41
C GLU A 41 19.48 2.47 -1.13
N LEU A 42 18.27 2.19 -1.61
CA LEU A 42 17.65 0.86 -1.56
C LEU A 42 18.43 -0.16 -2.39
N LYS A 43 18.91 0.20 -3.58
CA LYS A 43 19.78 -0.67 -4.40
C LYS A 43 21.14 -0.90 -3.75
N ALA A 44 21.72 0.10 -3.08
CA ALA A 44 22.97 -0.02 -2.35
C ALA A 44 22.81 -0.87 -1.08
N LEU A 45 21.67 -0.71 -0.37
CA LEU A 45 21.28 -1.58 0.72
C LEU A 45 21.08 -3.00 0.22
N ALA A 46 20.33 -3.21 -0.86
CA ALA A 46 20.09 -4.51 -1.48
C ALA A 46 21.40 -5.18 -1.91
N ARG A 47 22.39 -4.44 -2.45
CA ARG A 47 23.72 -4.98 -2.79
C ARG A 47 24.56 -5.35 -1.57
N ARG A 48 24.57 -4.52 -0.52
CA ARG A 48 25.20 -4.88 0.76
C ARG A 48 24.53 -6.07 1.40
N ALA A 49 23.25 -6.16 1.13
CA ALA A 49 22.44 -7.18 1.63
C ALA A 49 22.51 -8.39 0.68
N ASP A 50 22.96 -8.39 -0.58
CA ASP A 50 23.27 -9.64 -1.33
C ASP A 50 24.30 -10.55 -0.61
N ASP A 51 25.21 -9.96 0.17
CA ASP A 51 26.12 -10.70 1.06
C ASP A 51 25.45 -11.20 2.37
N ALA A 52 24.19 -10.81 2.61
CA ALA A 52 23.30 -11.15 3.74
C ALA A 52 21.84 -11.54 3.34
N ILE A 53 21.49 -11.61 2.05
CA ILE A 53 20.15 -11.64 1.42
C ILE A 53 20.11 -12.93 0.65
N ALA A 54 19.66 -13.93 1.37
CA ALA A 54 18.57 -14.74 0.86
C ALA A 54 17.21 -14.29 1.47
N ALA A 55 17.16 -13.23 2.28
CA ALA A 55 16.11 -13.08 3.30
C ALA A 55 14.94 -12.12 3.01
N ILE A 56 15.06 -11.09 2.14
CA ILE A 56 13.92 -10.18 1.89
C ILE A 56 13.81 -9.85 0.40
N THR A 57 12.89 -10.55 -0.26
CA THR A 57 12.38 -10.16 -1.58
C THR A 57 11.28 -9.11 -1.35
N PRO A 58 11.43 -7.85 -1.80
CA PRO A 58 10.36 -6.86 -1.68
C PRO A 58 9.12 -7.33 -2.43
N LEU A 59 7.95 -7.20 -1.81
CA LEU A 59 6.69 -7.68 -2.37
C LEU A 59 5.94 -6.52 -3.06
N GLU A 60 5.37 -6.76 -4.23
CA GLU A 60 4.68 -5.74 -5.03
C GLU A 60 3.44 -5.21 -4.31
N CYS A 61 2.57 -6.11 -3.84
CA CYS A 61 1.27 -5.71 -3.33
C CYS A 61 1.27 -4.85 -2.06
N PRO A 62 2.13 -5.09 -1.05
CA PRO A 62 2.26 -4.18 0.09
C PRO A 62 2.68 -2.76 -0.33
N ILE A 63 3.53 -2.63 -1.34
CA ILE A 63 3.92 -1.32 -1.86
C ILE A 63 2.75 -0.64 -2.57
N VAL A 64 1.93 -1.37 -3.33
CA VAL A 64 0.69 -0.84 -3.90
C VAL A 64 -0.25 -0.34 -2.80
N TRP A 65 -0.47 -1.12 -1.74
CA TRP A 65 -1.34 -0.73 -0.63
C TRP A 65 -0.83 0.50 0.12
N ALA A 66 0.49 0.59 0.30
CA ALA A 66 1.14 1.73 0.93
C ALA A 66 0.95 3.00 0.09
N ARG A 67 1.20 2.94 -1.23
CA ARG A 67 0.99 4.07 -2.16
C ARG A 67 -0.45 4.57 -2.16
N GLU A 68 -1.42 3.65 -2.22
CA GLU A 68 -2.84 4.01 -2.16
C GLU A 68 -3.21 4.68 -0.83
N SER A 69 -2.71 4.17 0.29
CA SER A 69 -3.01 4.73 1.61
C SER A 69 -2.39 6.11 1.79
N ASN A 70 -1.14 6.28 1.37
CA ASN A 70 -0.40 7.54 1.43
C ASN A 70 -1.02 8.64 0.53
N ALA A 71 -1.79 8.28 -0.51
CA ALA A 71 -2.51 9.28 -1.32
C ALA A 71 -3.61 10.02 -0.52
N PHE A 72 -4.16 9.39 0.52
CA PHE A 72 -5.11 10.05 1.41
C PHE A 72 -4.44 11.06 2.35
N ASP A 73 -3.13 10.97 2.57
CA ASP A 73 -2.43 11.96 3.38
C ASP A 73 -2.50 13.33 2.70
N CYS A 74 -2.25 13.40 1.40
CA CYS A 74 -2.31 14.67 0.66
C CYS A 74 -3.73 15.21 0.50
N THR A 75 -4.73 14.34 0.36
CA THR A 75 -6.11 14.75 0.02
C THR A 75 -7.01 14.96 1.23
N VAL A 76 -6.71 14.31 2.36
CA VAL A 76 -7.55 14.28 3.56
C VAL A 76 -6.77 14.79 4.77
N VAL A 77 -5.63 14.17 5.10
CA VAL A 77 -4.92 14.44 6.35
C VAL A 77 -4.28 15.84 6.35
N PHE A 78 -3.43 16.11 5.36
CA PHE A 78 -2.66 17.36 5.27
C PHE A 78 -3.35 18.47 4.48
N ASN A 79 -4.51 18.18 3.86
CA ASN A 79 -5.34 19.22 3.23
C ASN A 79 -6.04 20.10 4.27
N PHE A 80 -6.10 19.65 5.53
CA PHE A 80 -6.69 20.42 6.62
C PHE A 80 -5.64 21.32 7.28
N THR A 81 -5.83 22.63 7.17
CA THR A 81 -4.83 23.63 7.61
C THR A 81 -5.40 24.72 8.52
N THR A 82 -6.67 24.61 8.93
CA THR A 82 -7.36 25.68 9.68
C THR A 82 -7.01 25.71 11.17
N GLY A 83 -6.46 24.61 11.71
CA GLY A 83 -6.04 24.50 13.12
C GLY A 83 -7.20 24.39 14.12
N GLU A 84 -8.41 24.05 13.64
CA GLU A 84 -9.57 23.81 14.50
C GLU A 84 -9.45 22.45 15.23
N ASP A 85 -10.27 22.24 16.27
CA ASP A 85 -10.32 20.97 17.01
C ASP A 85 -10.74 19.82 16.10
N LEU A 86 -9.92 18.78 16.03
CA LEU A 86 -10.12 17.61 15.17
C LEU A 86 -11.20 16.65 15.70
N CYS A 87 -11.65 16.79 16.94
CA CYS A 87 -12.71 15.97 17.52
C CYS A 87 -14.10 16.32 17.00
N SER A 88 -14.24 17.43 16.28
CA SER A 88 -15.51 17.91 15.72
C SER A 88 -15.30 18.66 14.40
N GLY A 89 -16.36 18.96 13.67
CA GLY A 89 -16.30 19.79 12.47
C GLY A 89 -15.82 19.06 11.21
N THR A 90 -15.45 19.84 10.20
CA THR A 90 -15.32 19.34 8.83
C THR A 90 -14.19 18.33 8.64
N TYR A 91 -13.10 18.43 9.41
CA TYR A 91 -12.05 17.41 9.38
C TYR A 91 -12.59 16.05 9.83
N PHE A 92 -13.26 16.02 10.99
CA PHE A 92 -13.84 14.81 11.56
C PHE A 92 -14.83 14.17 10.58
N ASP A 93 -15.78 14.96 10.08
CA ASP A 93 -16.83 14.48 9.17
C ASP A 93 -16.25 13.93 7.85
N ASN A 94 -15.19 14.54 7.33
CA ASN A 94 -14.53 14.11 6.09
C ASN A 94 -13.57 12.93 6.30
N ALA A 95 -12.96 12.80 7.48
CA ALA A 95 -12.00 11.74 7.77
C ALA A 95 -12.68 10.38 7.99
N ILE A 96 -13.86 10.35 8.65
CA ILE A 96 -14.59 9.09 8.94
C ILE A 96 -14.80 8.20 7.70
N PRO A 97 -15.40 8.66 6.59
CA PRO A 97 -15.64 7.78 5.45
C PRO A 97 -14.35 7.24 4.82
N VAL A 98 -13.25 7.99 4.92
CA VAL A 98 -11.92 7.56 4.45
C VAL A 98 -11.35 6.49 5.38
N ILE A 99 -11.46 6.68 6.69
CA ILE A 99 -11.03 5.71 7.71
C ILE A 99 -11.81 4.39 7.53
N ASP A 100 -13.13 4.44 7.40
CA ASP A 100 -13.97 3.26 7.20
C ASP A 100 -13.58 2.49 5.93
N LEU A 101 -13.33 3.21 4.82
CA LEU A 101 -12.87 2.62 3.58
C LEU A 101 -11.50 1.94 3.75
N GLN A 102 -10.55 2.60 4.42
CA GLN A 102 -9.21 2.08 4.63
C GLN A 102 -9.22 0.86 5.54
N LEU A 103 -9.98 0.89 6.64
CA LEU A 103 -10.19 -0.26 7.52
C LEU A 103 -10.75 -1.46 6.75
N ALA A 104 -11.78 -1.25 5.92
CA ALA A 104 -12.35 -2.30 5.10
C ALA A 104 -11.33 -2.87 4.11
N LYS A 105 -10.69 -2.01 3.30
CA LYS A 105 -9.67 -2.41 2.32
C LYS A 105 -8.58 -3.28 2.93
N GLN A 106 -7.98 -2.82 4.03
CA GLN A 106 -6.88 -3.56 4.65
C GLN A 106 -7.34 -4.84 5.34
N GLY A 107 -8.57 -4.89 5.87
CA GLY A 107 -9.18 -6.13 6.36
C GLY A 107 -9.31 -7.20 5.27
N PHE A 108 -9.84 -6.84 4.09
CA PHE A 108 -9.93 -7.76 2.94
C PHE A 108 -8.56 -8.23 2.47
N ARG A 109 -7.60 -7.30 2.36
CA ARG A 109 -6.23 -7.61 1.92
C ARG A 109 -5.51 -8.54 2.89
N LEU A 110 -5.61 -8.28 4.20
CA LEU A 110 -5.02 -9.14 5.23
C LEU A 110 -5.61 -10.55 5.16
N ALA A 111 -6.94 -10.67 5.06
CA ALA A 111 -7.58 -11.98 4.98
C ALA A 111 -7.13 -12.76 3.74
N ALA A 112 -7.11 -12.12 2.56
CA ALA A 112 -6.62 -12.77 1.34
C ALA A 112 -5.13 -13.12 1.42
N TRP A 113 -4.32 -12.25 2.02
CA TRP A 113 -2.90 -12.49 2.24
C TRP A 113 -2.66 -13.72 3.13
N LEU A 114 -3.40 -13.84 4.24
CA LEU A 114 -3.34 -15.00 5.12
C LEU A 114 -3.80 -16.28 4.41
N ASN A 115 -4.87 -16.24 3.61
CA ASN A 115 -5.31 -17.38 2.83
C ASN A 115 -4.23 -17.85 1.84
N VAL A 116 -3.47 -16.95 1.22
CA VAL A 116 -2.36 -17.39 0.36
C VAL A 116 -1.22 -17.98 1.18
N LEU A 117 -0.89 -17.39 2.32
CA LEU A 117 0.17 -17.91 3.19
C LEU A 117 -0.11 -19.33 3.71
N PHE A 118 -1.36 -19.65 4.04
CA PHE A 118 -1.72 -20.94 4.61
C PHE A 118 -2.25 -21.94 3.58
N ASP A 119 -3.04 -21.48 2.61
CA ASP A 119 -3.80 -22.34 1.69
C ASP A 119 -3.38 -22.16 0.21
N GLY A 120 -2.53 -21.18 -0.10
CA GLY A 120 -2.09 -20.89 -1.47
C GLY A 120 -3.16 -20.24 -2.37
N ALA A 121 -4.28 -19.75 -1.80
CA ALA A 121 -5.39 -19.16 -2.54
C ALA A 121 -5.71 -17.73 -2.08
N THR A 122 -5.95 -16.82 -3.02
CA THR A 122 -6.33 -15.41 -2.73
C THR A 122 -7.84 -15.23 -2.51
N ASN A 123 -8.64 -16.28 -2.66
CA ASN A 123 -10.09 -16.19 -2.65
C ASN A 123 -10.61 -15.99 -1.22
N LEU A 124 -11.53 -15.05 -1.07
CA LEU A 124 -12.36 -14.91 0.13
C LEU A 124 -13.80 -15.41 -0.18
N PRO A 125 -14.52 -15.99 0.80
CA PRO A 125 -15.90 -16.42 0.63
C PRO A 125 -16.87 -15.29 0.21
#